data_AF-A0A8T4V233-F1
#
_entry.id   AF-A0A8T4V233-F1
#
_cell.length_a   1.000
_cell.length_b   1.000
_cell.length_c   1.000
_cell.angle_alpha   90.00
_cell.angle_beta   90.00
_cell.angle_gamma   90.00
#
_symmetry.space_group_name_H-M   'P 1'
#
loop_
_entity.id
_entity.type
_entity.pdbx_description
1 polymer ?
#
loop_
_entity_poly.entity_id
_entity_poly.type
_entity_poly.pdbx_seq_one_letter_code
_entity_poly.pdbx_strand_id
1 'polypeptide(L)'
;MLRKLKEGAKRKSFFLLHIIFGIFLMIFSVLVVLSKLEFVESSIFFSSSFIELLLIILGVVVIVDAIKHRHLPERTVGLIIGIVILLFGTLPLFHTMGMLKFLPVILFLNVNSIVLAILLFVSAFYFIMDKFILWFS
;
A
#
# COMPACT_ATOMS: atom_id res chain seq x y z
N MET A 1 5.23 -3.86 -36.69
CA MET A 1 6.40 -3.19 -36.07
C MET A 1 5.98 -2.04 -35.15
N LEU A 2 5.15 -1.09 -35.61
CA LEU A 2 4.61 0.01 -34.79
C LEU A 2 3.85 -0.42 -33.52
N ARG A 3 3.10 -1.53 -33.57
CA ARG A 3 2.36 -2.08 -32.42
C ARG A 3 3.29 -2.55 -31.29
N LYS A 4 4.41 -3.20 -31.62
CA LYS A 4 5.44 -3.64 -30.66
C LYS A 4 6.18 -2.45 -30.01
N LEU A 5 6.44 -1.38 -30.78
CA LEU A 5 7.05 -0.14 -30.25
C LEU A 5 6.12 0.58 -29.27
N LYS A 6 4.82 0.64 -29.57
CA LYS A 6 3.80 1.25 -28.68
C LYS A 6 3.62 0.46 -27.38
N GLU A 7 3.67 -0.87 -27.45
CA GLU A 7 3.60 -1.76 -26.28
C GLU A 7 4.85 -1.64 -25.38
N GLY A 8 6.04 -1.52 -25.98
CA GLY A 8 7.30 -1.29 -25.24
C GLY A 8 7.34 0.06 -24.51
N ALA A 9 6.90 1.14 -25.16
CA ALA A 9 6.82 2.46 -24.54
C ALA A 9 5.79 2.51 -23.40
N LYS A 10 4.64 1.83 -23.57
CA LYS A 10 3.61 1.71 -22.53
C LYS A 10 4.15 0.97 -21.31
N ARG A 11 4.88 -0.15 -21.49
CA ARG A 11 5.49 -0.90 -20.38
C ARG A 11 6.46 -0.05 -19.55
N LYS A 12 7.34 0.72 -20.20
CA LYS A 12 8.28 1.64 -19.52
C LYS A 12 7.59 2.73 -18.73
N SER A 13 6.55 3.36 -19.32
CA SER A 13 5.80 4.42 -18.64
C SER A 13 5.04 3.90 -17.42
N PHE A 14 4.42 2.72 -17.53
CA PHE A 14 3.74 2.09 -16.40
C PHE A 14 4.73 1.72 -15.27
N PHE A 15 5.90 1.19 -15.61
CA PHE A 15 6.95 0.88 -14.64
C PHE A 15 7.42 2.11 -13.86
N LEU A 16 7.73 3.20 -14.57
CA LEU A 16 8.11 4.48 -13.95
C LEU A 16 7.02 5.02 -13.02
N LEU A 17 5.75 4.93 -13.41
CA LEU A 17 4.63 5.37 -12.58
C LEU A 17 4.56 4.59 -11.25
N HIS A 18 4.80 3.28 -11.28
CA HIS A 18 4.79 2.43 -10.08
C HIS A 18 5.91 2.80 -9.12
N ILE A 19 7.12 3.05 -9.65
CA ILE A 19 8.26 3.49 -8.83
C ILE A 19 7.97 4.85 -8.20
N ILE A 20 7.51 5.83 -8.98
CA ILE A 20 7.19 7.18 -8.48
C ILE A 20 6.13 7.09 -7.38
N PHE A 21 5.08 6.30 -7.61
CA PHE A 21 4.03 6.08 -6.61
C PHE A 21 4.58 5.44 -5.33
N GLY A 22 5.41 4.40 -5.43
CA GLY A 22 6.04 3.76 -4.28
C GLY A 22 6.93 4.73 -3.49
N ILE A 23 7.78 5.50 -4.17
CA ILE A 23 8.66 6.50 -3.54
C ILE A 23 7.82 7.56 -2.82
N PHE A 24 6.74 8.03 -3.45
CA PHE A 24 5.81 8.97 -2.83
C PHE A 24 5.22 8.42 -1.53
N LEU A 25 4.77 7.16 -1.52
CA LEU A 25 4.23 6.52 -0.30
C LEU A 25 5.29 6.38 0.79
N MET A 26 6.54 6.03 0.42
CA MET A 26 7.65 5.95 1.38
C MET A 26 7.94 7.32 2.00
N ILE A 27 8.10 8.38 1.21
CA ILE A 27 8.33 9.74 1.71
C ILE A 27 7.17 10.17 2.62
N PHE A 28 5.94 9.94 2.16
CA PHE A 28 4.75 10.28 2.93
C PHE A 28 4.72 9.57 4.29
N SER A 29 5.02 8.27 4.34
CA SER A 29 5.07 7.52 5.60
C SER A 29 6.14 8.03 6.57
N VAL A 30 7.30 8.46 6.07
CA VAL A 30 8.33 9.10 6.90
C VAL A 30 7.83 10.43 7.47
N LEU A 31 7.18 11.25 6.63
CA LEU A 31 6.60 12.52 7.07
C LEU A 31 5.52 12.33 8.15
N VAL A 32 4.69 11.28 8.04
CA VAL A 32 3.72 10.93 9.08
C VAL A 32 4.42 10.63 10.41
N VAL A 33 5.48 9.81 10.39
CA VAL A 33 6.23 9.47 11.61
C VAL A 33 6.86 10.72 12.22
N LEU A 34 7.51 11.56 11.41
CA LEU A 34 8.10 12.81 11.86
C LEU A 34 7.06 13.76 12.46
N SER A 35 5.86 13.82 11.89
CA SER A 35 4.76 14.62 12.43
C SER A 35 4.26 14.10 13.78
N LYS A 36 4.21 12.78 13.98
CA LYS A 36 3.86 12.18 15.28
C LYS A 36 4.93 12.35 16.35
N LEU A 37 6.16 12.63 15.95
CA LEU A 37 7.28 12.98 16.83
C LEU A 37 7.42 14.51 17.02
N GLU A 38 6.41 15.30 16.62
CA GLU A 38 6.38 16.76 16.75
C GLU A 38 7.47 17.53 15.96
N PHE A 39 8.16 16.85 15.04
CA PHE A 39 9.15 17.49 14.16
C PHE A 39 8.52 18.24 12.97
N VAL A 40 7.26 17.94 12.62
CA VAL A 40 6.52 18.53 11.49
C VAL A 40 5.07 18.79 11.89
N GLU A 41 4.53 19.96 11.53
CA GLU A 41 3.13 20.30 11.82
C GLU A 41 2.16 19.25 11.27
N SER A 42 1.20 18.87 12.11
CA SER A 42 0.19 17.88 11.74
C SER A 42 -0.87 18.48 10.83
N SER A 43 -1.03 17.94 9.62
CA SER A 43 -2.16 18.25 8.73
C SER A 43 -3.18 17.12 8.69
N ILE A 44 -4.36 17.37 8.10
CA ILE A 44 -5.41 16.34 7.87
C ILE A 44 -4.86 15.13 7.09
N PHE A 45 -3.86 15.36 6.22
CA PHE A 45 -3.20 14.29 5.48
C PHE A 45 -2.42 13.33 6.39
N PHE A 46 -2.04 13.72 7.61
CA PHE A 46 -1.36 12.84 8.58
C PHE A 46 -2.33 12.16 9.57
N SER A 47 -3.63 12.16 9.27
CA SER A 47 -4.64 11.41 10.02
C SER A 47 -4.51 9.89 9.79
N SER A 48 -4.91 9.10 10.78
CA SER A 48 -4.94 7.63 10.67
C SER A 48 -5.81 7.17 9.51
N SER A 49 -6.97 7.77 9.32
CA SER A 49 -7.92 7.43 8.25
C SER A 49 -7.35 7.67 6.85
N PHE A 50 -6.49 8.67 6.67
CA PHE A 50 -5.82 8.87 5.38
C PHE A 50 -4.76 7.80 5.12
N ILE A 51 -3.99 7.39 6.14
CA ILE A 51 -3.01 6.29 6.03
C ILE A 51 -3.72 4.98 5.73
N GLU A 52 -4.85 4.71 6.40
CA GLU A 52 -5.73 3.56 6.17
C GLU A 52 -6.19 3.52 4.71
N LEU A 53 -6.64 4.65 4.16
CA LEU A 53 -7.03 4.76 2.75
C LEU A 53 -5.86 4.46 1.80
N LEU A 54 -4.66 4.98 2.08
CA LEU A 54 -3.48 4.70 1.26
C LEU A 54 -3.08 3.22 1.30
N LEU A 55 -3.16 2.59 2.47
CA LEU A 55 -2.96 1.15 2.61
C LEU A 55 -3.99 0.38 1.78
N ILE A 56 -5.27 0.77 1.82
CA ILE A 56 -6.30 0.13 0.99
C ILE A 56 -5.96 0.22 -0.49
N ILE A 57 -5.63 1.43 -0.97
CA ILE A 57 -5.28 1.65 -2.37
C ILE A 57 -4.07 0.79 -2.76
N LEU A 58 -3.02 0.79 -1.94
CA LEU A 58 -1.83 -0.02 -2.18
C LEU A 58 -2.14 -1.52 -2.21
N GLY A 59 -2.93 -2.02 -1.25
CA GLY A 59 -3.35 -3.41 -1.18
C GLY A 59 -4.13 -3.86 -2.41
N VAL A 60 -5.07 -3.04 -2.90
CA VAL A 60 -5.78 -3.30 -4.17
C VAL A 60 -4.82 -3.35 -5.34
N VAL A 61 -3.89 -2.39 -5.45
CA VAL A 61 -2.90 -2.36 -6.54
C VAL A 61 -2.05 -3.64 -6.52
N VAL A 62 -1.54 -4.05 -5.36
CA VAL A 62 -0.74 -5.28 -5.20
C VAL A 62 -1.54 -6.53 -5.59
N ILE A 63 -2.81 -6.64 -5.19
CA ILE A 63 -3.67 -7.77 -5.57
C ILE A 63 -3.91 -7.81 -7.08
N VAL A 64 -4.29 -6.68 -7.68
CA VAL A 64 -4.56 -6.58 -9.12
C VAL A 64 -3.32 -6.94 -9.91
N ASP A 65 -2.15 -6.56 -9.41
CA ASP A 65 -0.87 -6.88 -10.01
C ASP A 65 -0.52 -8.37 -9.86
N ALA A 66 -0.65 -8.93 -8.66
CA ALA A 66 -0.46 -10.36 -8.37
C ALA A 66 -1.33 -11.25 -9.26
N ILE A 67 -2.60 -10.88 -9.50
CA ILE A 67 -3.52 -11.63 -10.39
C ILE A 67 -3.01 -11.66 -11.84
N LYS A 68 -2.28 -10.64 -12.29
CA LYS A 68 -1.73 -10.56 -13.64
C LYS A 68 -0.44 -11.38 -13.82
N HIS A 69 0.20 -11.80 -12.72
CA HIS A 69 1.38 -12.65 -12.78
C HIS A 69 1.03 -14.07 -13.24
N ARG A 70 1.83 -14.59 -14.18
CA ARG A 70 1.68 -15.96 -14.71
C ARG A 70 2.35 -17.01 -13.83
N HIS A 71 3.37 -16.61 -13.07
CA HIS A 71 4.12 -17.52 -12.20
C HIS A 71 3.37 -17.70 -10.87
N LEU A 72 2.96 -18.93 -10.57
CA LEU A 72 2.11 -19.27 -9.41
C LEU A 72 2.71 -18.87 -8.04
N PRO A 73 4.01 -19.07 -7.77
CA PRO A 73 4.63 -18.69 -6.50
C PRO A 73 4.56 -17.18 -6.24
N GLU A 74 5.01 -16.37 -7.20
CA GLU A 74 4.99 -14.90 -7.12
C GLU A 74 3.57 -14.36 -6.96
N ARG A 75 2.63 -14.92 -7.74
CA ARG A 75 1.22 -14.58 -7.63
C ARG A 75 0.65 -14.85 -6.25
N THR A 76 1.02 -15.96 -5.61
CA THR A 76 0.51 -16.32 -4.28
C THR A 76 1.06 -15.39 -3.21
N VAL A 77 2.36 -15.11 -3.24
CA VAL A 77 3.00 -14.18 -2.28
C VAL A 77 2.42 -12.77 -2.41
N GLY A 78 2.29 -12.25 -3.63
CA GLY A 78 1.69 -10.94 -3.88
C GLY A 78 0.24 -10.86 -3.41
N LEU A 79 -0.55 -11.92 -3.63
CA LEU A 79 -1.93 -11.99 -3.14
C LEU A 79 -2.02 -11.96 -1.61
N ILE A 80 -1.20 -12.75 -0.91
CA ILE A 80 -1.18 -12.77 0.56
C ILE A 80 -0.81 -11.40 1.11
N ILE A 81 0.26 -10.80 0.59
CA ILE A 81 0.71 -9.46 1.01
C ILE A 81 -0.38 -8.42 0.76
N GLY A 82 -0.98 -8.42 -0.42
CA GLY A 82 -2.05 -7.49 -0.76
C GLY A 82 -3.29 -7.64 0.12
N ILE A 83 -3.68 -8.86 0.48
CA ILE A 83 -4.79 -9.14 1.40
C ILE A 83 -4.46 -8.63 2.81
N VAL A 84 -3.24 -8.90 3.30
CA VAL A 84 -2.79 -8.42 4.62
C VAL A 84 -2.84 -6.89 4.67
N ILE A 85 -2.29 -6.21 3.67
CA ILE A 85 -2.32 -4.74 3.57
C ILE A 85 -3.78 -4.23 3.58
N LEU A 86 -4.66 -4.85 2.81
CA LEU A 86 -6.09 -4.50 2.78
C LEU A 86 -6.75 -4.66 4.14
N LEU A 87 -6.47 -5.74 4.87
CA LEU A 87 -7.04 -5.98 6.20
C LEU A 87 -6.60 -4.89 7.18
N PHE A 88 -5.32 -4.53 7.19
CA PHE A 88 -4.81 -3.47 8.06
C PHE A 88 -5.33 -2.08 7.69
N GLY A 89 -5.66 -1.81 6.42
CA GLY A 89 -6.32 -0.56 6.03
C GLY A 89 -7.82 -0.54 6.35
N THR A 90 -8.53 -1.65 6.14
CA THR A 90 -10.01 -1.71 6.26
C THR A 90 -10.52 -1.95 7.68
N LEU A 91 -9.84 -2.76 8.50
CA LEU A 91 -10.29 -3.10 9.85
C LEU A 91 -10.40 -1.86 10.77
N PRO A 92 -9.38 -0.98 10.85
CA PRO A 92 -9.49 0.32 11.53
C PRO A 92 -10.67 1.17 11.08
N LEU A 93 -10.89 1.29 9.76
CA LEU A 93 -11.97 2.08 9.18
C LEU A 93 -13.34 1.51 9.55
N PHE A 94 -13.53 0.20 9.44
CA PHE A 94 -14.80 -0.43 9.80
C PHE A 94 -15.08 -0.39 11.29
N HIS A 95 -14.04 -0.43 12.13
CA HIS A 95 -14.17 -0.22 13.56
C HIS A 95 -14.62 1.23 13.88
N THR A 96 -13.92 2.23 13.32
CA THR A 96 -14.23 3.66 13.56
C THR A 96 -15.61 4.06 13.02
N MET A 97 -16.04 3.48 11.90
CA MET A 97 -17.39 3.69 11.33
C MET A 97 -18.50 2.93 12.09
N GLY A 98 -18.15 2.12 13.10
CA GLY A 98 -19.12 1.32 13.84
C GLY A 98 -19.75 0.18 13.04
N MET A 99 -19.16 -0.18 11.89
CA MET A 99 -19.64 -1.28 11.06
C MET A 99 -19.37 -2.64 11.71
N LEU A 100 -18.38 -2.73 12.61
CA LEU A 100 -18.04 -3.97 13.34
C LEU A 100 -18.80 -4.14 14.67
N LYS A 101 -19.81 -3.29 14.97
CA LYS A 101 -20.58 -3.36 16.23
C LYS A 101 -21.36 -4.67 16.43
N PHE A 102 -21.53 -5.48 15.38
CA PHE A 102 -22.18 -6.78 15.45
C PHE A 102 -21.25 -7.91 15.94
N LEU A 103 -19.93 -7.69 15.99
CA LEU A 103 -18.99 -8.64 16.57
C LEU A 103 -19.04 -8.54 18.10
N PRO A 104 -19.37 -9.64 18.82
CA PRO A 104 -19.45 -9.65 20.29
C PRO A 104 -18.08 -9.51 20.97
N VAL A 105 -17.00 -9.34 20.21
CA VAL A 105 -15.66 -9.08 20.72
C VAL A 105 -15.46 -7.57 20.76
N ILE A 106 -15.28 -7.02 21.96
CA ILE A 106 -14.82 -5.63 22.13
C ILE A 106 -13.37 -5.56 21.62
N LEU A 107 -13.20 -5.47 20.31
CA LEU A 107 -11.92 -5.21 19.68
C LEU A 107 -11.59 -3.75 19.96
N PHE A 108 -10.92 -3.48 21.08
CA PHE A 108 -10.20 -2.22 21.28
C PHE A 108 -9.01 -2.17 20.31
N LEU A 109 -9.29 -2.02 19.01
CA LEU A 109 -8.30 -1.68 18.00
C LEU A 109 -7.89 -0.23 18.25
N ASN A 110 -6.91 -0.04 19.14
CA ASN A 110 -6.24 1.25 19.26
C ASN A 110 -5.29 1.38 18.06
N VAL A 111 -5.77 2.06 17.02
CA VAL A 111 -5.06 2.18 15.76
C VAL A 111 -3.92 3.17 15.93
N ASN A 112 -2.72 2.65 16.14
CA ASN A 112 -1.53 3.48 16.25
C ASN A 112 -1.10 3.95 14.85
N SER A 113 -1.21 5.27 14.60
CA SER A 113 -0.83 5.85 13.31
C SER A 113 0.64 5.62 12.94
N ILE A 114 1.53 5.49 13.94
CA ILE A 114 2.95 5.17 13.70
C ILE A 114 3.08 3.75 13.14
N VAL A 115 2.33 2.78 13.68
CA VAL A 115 2.33 1.41 13.19
C VAL A 115 1.79 1.34 11.76
N LEU A 116 0.70 2.06 11.47
CA LEU A 116 0.17 2.16 10.10
C LEU A 116 1.16 2.82 9.14
N ALA A 117 1.88 3.86 9.57
CA ALA A 117 2.90 4.51 8.77
C ALA A 117 4.08 3.57 8.47
N ILE A 118 4.56 2.83 9.47
CA ILE A 118 5.62 1.81 9.28
C ILE A 118 5.14 0.72 8.32
N LEU A 119 3.89 0.25 8.47
CA LEU A 119 3.32 -0.74 7.58
C LEU A 119 3.24 -0.22 6.13
N LEU A 120 2.82 1.05 5.95
CA LEU A 120 2.78 1.71 4.64
C LEU A 120 4.18 1.80 4.03
N PHE A 121 5.20 2.17 4.84
CA PHE A 121 6.59 2.23 4.39
C PHE A 121 7.10 0.88 3.89
N VAL A 122 6.96 -0.17 4.71
CA VAL A 122 7.44 -1.52 4.38
C VAL A 122 6.70 -2.07 3.15
N SER A 123 5.40 -1.82 3.06
CA SER A 123 4.58 -2.26 1.92
C SER A 123 4.96 -1.53 0.62
N ALA A 124 5.21 -0.23 0.70
CA ALA A 124 5.68 0.56 -0.44
C ALA A 124 7.09 0.13 -0.89
N PHE A 125 7.98 -0.15 0.07
CA PHE A 125 9.30 -0.68 -0.23
C PHE A 125 9.24 -2.05 -0.92
N TYR A 126 8.43 -2.98 -0.39
CA TYR A 126 8.18 -4.27 -1.03
C TYR A 126 7.66 -4.10 -2.47
N PHE A 127 6.68 -3.22 -2.66
CA PHE A 127 6.11 -2.96 -3.98
C PHE A 127 7.15 -2.47 -4.99
N ILE A 128 8.07 -1.60 -4.58
CA ILE A 128 9.17 -1.14 -5.44
C ILE A 128 10.13 -2.30 -5.75
N MET A 129 10.53 -3.07 -4.73
CA MET A 129 11.46 -4.19 -4.90
C MET A 129 10.91 -5.28 -5.82
N ASP A 130 9.64 -5.64 -5.66
CA ASP A 130 8.95 -6.59 -6.53
C ASP A 130 8.99 -6.14 -8.00
N LYS A 131 8.71 -4.86 -8.26
CA LYS A 131 8.83 -4.29 -9.61
C LYS A 131 10.25 -4.30 -10.15
N PHE A 132 11.25 -4.01 -9.33
CA PHE A 132 12.64 -4.09 -9.75
C PHE A 132 13.03 -5.51 -10.15
N ILE A 133 12.68 -6.52 -9.35
CA ILE A 133 12.97 -7.92 -9.66
C ILE A 133 12.31 -8.32 -11.00
N LEU A 134 11.05 -7.96 -11.20
CA LEU A 134 10.30 -8.25 -12.42
C LEU A 134 10.82 -7.53 -13.67
N TRP A 135 11.54 -6.42 -13.51
CA TRP A 135 12.15 -5.70 -14.63
C TRP A 135 13.46 -6.36 -15.09
N PHE A 136 14.19 -6.97 -14.16
CA PHE A 136 15.48 -7.61 -14.43
C PHE A 136 15.38 -9.12 -14.75
N SER A 137 14.26 -9.76 -14.45
CA SER A 137 13.94 -11.15 -14.86
C SER A 137 13.38 -11.23 -16.28
#